data_AF-A0A960P614-F1
#
_entry.id   AF-A0A960P614-F1
#
_cell.length_a   1.000
_cell.length_b   1.000
_cell.length_c   1.000
_cell.angle_alpha   90.00
_cell.angle_beta   90.00
_cell.angle_gamma   90.00
#
_symmetry.space_group_name_H-M   'P 1'
#
loop_
_entity.id
_entity.type
_entity.pdbx_description
1 polymer ?
#
loop_
_entity_poly.entity_id
_entity_poly.type
_entity_poly.pdbx_seq_one_letter_code
_entity_poly.pdbx_strand_id
1 'polypeptide(L)' 'TITHHHAVGRDHDPWYRRQRPEPVGRALAAAKAALDPAGVLNPGVIVPRSDP' A
#
# COMPACT_ATOMS: atom_id res chain seq x y z
N THR A 1 -3.18 0.33 17.52
CA THR A 1 -3.03 0.63 16.08
C THR A 1 -1.63 0.23 15.65
N ILE A 2 -1.39 -0.13 14.39
CA ILE A 2 -0.03 -0.56 13.98
C ILE A 2 1.01 0.54 14.16
N THR A 3 0.66 1.79 13.88
CA THR A 3 1.48 2.96 14.17
C THR A 3 0.60 4.06 14.74
N HIS A 4 1.21 5.00 15.46
CA HIS A 4 0.51 6.22 15.89
C HIS A 4 0.64 7.32 14.83
N HIS A 5 1.87 7.69 14.44
CA HIS A 5 2.14 8.70 13.40
C HIS A 5 3.34 8.37 12.49
N HIS A 6 4.08 7.28 12.74
CA HIS A 6 5.29 6.93 11.98
C HIS A 6 5.06 6.32 10.58
N ALA A 7 3.87 6.52 10.00
CA ALA A 7 3.42 5.88 8.77
C ALA A 7 3.57 4.34 8.79
N VAL A 8 3.24 3.67 7.68
CA VAL A 8 3.35 2.19 7.60
C VAL A 8 4.71 1.80 7.01
N GLY A 9 5.00 2.22 5.78
CA GLY A 9 6.23 1.84 5.09
C GLY A 9 6.36 0.32 4.88
N ARG A 10 7.52 -0.15 4.43
CA ARG A 10 7.79 -1.58 4.23
C ARG A 10 7.89 -2.33 5.56
N ASP A 11 8.47 -1.67 6.56
CA ASP A 11 8.72 -2.27 7.86
C ASP A 11 7.40 -2.69 8.52
N HIS A 12 6.38 -1.83 8.51
CA HIS A 12 5.11 -2.15 9.20
C HIS A 12 4.06 -2.83 8.30
N ASP A 13 4.31 -3.01 7.00
CA ASP A 13 3.36 -3.59 6.04
C ASP A 13 2.80 -4.98 6.47
N PRO A 14 3.60 -5.92 7.01
CA PRO A 14 3.08 -7.23 7.41
C PRO A 14 1.95 -7.16 8.45
N TRP A 15 2.02 -6.19 9.36
CA TRP A 15 0.98 -5.98 10.35
C TRP A 15 -0.16 -5.10 9.82
N TYR A 16 0.14 -4.11 8.98
CA TYR A 16 -0.88 -3.29 8.32
C TYR A 16 -1.83 -4.14 7.50
N ARG A 17 -1.32 -5.13 6.74
CA ARG A 17 -2.15 -6.08 5.98
C ARG A 17 -3.12 -6.87 6.85
N ARG A 18 -2.73 -7.23 8.09
CA ARG A 18 -3.59 -7.96 9.03
C ARG A 18 -4.67 -7.08 9.66
N GLN A 19 -4.37 -5.80 9.90
CA GLN A 19 -5.29 -4.87 10.57
C GLN A 19 -6.19 -4.11 9.60
N ARG A 20 -5.78 -3.93 8.33
CA ARG A 20 -6.57 -3.21 7.32
C ARG A 20 -7.71 -4.10 6.81
N PRO A 21 -8.94 -3.58 6.69
CA PRO A 21 -9.98 -4.25 5.93
C PRO A 21 -9.57 -4.42 4.47
N GLU A 22 -9.90 -5.56 3.88
CA GLU A 22 -9.57 -5.88 2.49
C GLU A 22 -10.03 -4.79 1.48
N PRO A 23 -11.26 -4.22 1.58
CA PRO A 23 -11.73 -3.23 0.61
C PRO A 23 -10.87 -1.95 0.58
N VAL A 24 -10.27 -1.57 1.72
CA VAL A 24 -9.36 -0.42 1.80
C VAL A 24 -8.11 -0.66 0.97
N GLY A 25 -7.59 -1.89 1.00
CA GLY A 25 -6.45 -2.28 0.18
C GLY A 25 -6.75 -2.21 -1.32
N ARG A 26 -7.93 -2.66 -1.73
CA ARG A 26 -8.39 -2.56 -3.12
C ARG A 26 -8.58 -1.12 -3.57
N ALA A 27 -9.19 -0.29 -2.73
CA ALA A 27 -9.38 1.13 -3.04
C ALA A 27 -8.04 1.85 -3.23
N LEU A 28 -7.06 1.59 -2.34
CA LEU A 28 -5.74 2.19 -2.45
C LEU A 28 -4.98 1.72 -3.70
N ALA A 29 -5.10 0.44 -4.07
CA ALA A 29 -4.51 -0.09 -5.29
C ALA A 29 -5.14 0.55 -6.55
N ALA A 30 -6.46 0.69 -6.60
CA ALA A 30 -7.16 1.36 -7.71
C ALA A 30 -6.76 2.84 -7.83
N ALA A 31 -6.69 3.56 -6.72
CA ALA A 31 -6.23 4.95 -6.70
C ALA A 31 -4.78 5.07 -7.21
N LYS A 32 -3.88 4.17 -6.77
CA LYS A 32 -2.49 4.12 -7.22
C LYS A 32 -2.37 3.87 -8.72
N ALA A 33 -3.19 2.97 -9.28
CA ALA A 33 -3.19 2.69 -10.71
C ALA A 33 -3.69 3.90 -11.54
N ALA A 34 -4.70 4.63 -11.05
CA ALA A 34 -5.21 5.82 -11.73
C ALA A 34 -4.23 7.01 -11.67
N LEU A 35 -3.54 7.19 -10.55
CA LEU A 35 -2.69 8.37 -10.32
C LEU A 35 -1.22 8.19 -10.70
N ASP A 36 -0.70 6.96 -10.68
CA ASP A 36 0.67 6.65 -11.06
C ASP A 36 0.73 5.34 -11.87
N PRO A 37 0.23 5.39 -13.12
CA PRO A 37 0.14 4.22 -14.00
C PRO A 37 1.52 3.67 -14.40
N ALA A 38 2.56 4.50 -14.37
CA ALA A 38 3.94 4.07 -14.64
C ALA A 38 4.64 3.48 -13.39
N GLY A 39 4.02 3.56 -12.21
CA GLY A 39 4.54 2.94 -11.00
C GLY A 39 5.81 3.59 -10.43
N VAL A 40 6.05 4.88 -10.71
CA VAL A 40 7.29 5.58 -10.32
C VAL A 40 7.32 5.94 -8.84
N LEU A 41 6.17 6.26 -8.25
CA LEU A 41 6.06 6.77 -6.88
C LEU A 41 6.04 5.61 -5.88
N ASN A 42 7.19 5.36 -5.26
CA ASN A 42 7.40 4.42 -4.16
C ASN A 42 6.86 3.00 -4.45
N PRO A 43 7.38 2.32 -5.49
CA PRO A 43 6.87 1.02 -5.90
C PRO A 43 7.03 -0.04 -4.80
N GLY A 44 5.98 -0.85 -4.63
CA GLY A 44 6.00 -2.03 -3.75
C GLY A 44 6.00 -1.73 -2.26
N VAL A 45 5.67 -0.51 -1.80
CA VAL A 45 5.60 -0.21 -0.36
C VAL A 45 4.28 -0.69 0.23
N ILE A 46 3.15 -0.16 -0.25
CA ILE A 46 1.81 -0.55 0.22
C ILE A 46 1.03 -1.31 -0.86
N VAL A 47 1.16 -0.88 -2.10
CA VAL A 47 0.60 -1.58 -3.26
C VAL A 47 1.73 -2.43 -3.84
N PRO A 48 1.55 -3.76 -3.97
CA PRO A 48 2.52 -4.64 -4.62
C PRO A 48 2.87 -4.13 -6.01
N ARG A 49 4.10 -4.40 -6.47
CA ARG A 49 4.42 -4.18 -7.88
C ARG A 49 3.52 -5.10 -8.71
N SER A 50 2.97 -4.59 -9.80
CA SER A 50 2.64 -5.47 -10.91
C SER A 50 3.96 -6.10 -11.35
N ASP A 51 4.03 -7.43 -11.34
CA ASP A 51 5.13 -8.13 -11.97
C ASP A 51 5.19 -7.70 -13.46
N PRO A 52 6.39 -7.65 -14.08
CA PRO A 52 6.52 -7.39 -15.51
C PRO A 52 5.73 -8.39 -16.35
#